data_AF-A0A1E7M059-F1
#
_entry.id   AF-A0A1E7M059-F1
#
_cell.length_a   1.000
_cell.length_b   1.000
_cell.length_c   1.000
_cell.angle_alpha   90.00
_cell.angle_beta   90.00
_cell.angle_gamma   90.00
#
_symmetry.space_group_name_H-M   'P 1'
#
loop_
_entity.id
_entity.type
_entity.pdbx_description
1 polymer ?
#
loop_
_entity_poly.entity_id
_entity_poly.type
_entity_poly.pdbx_seq_one_letter_code
_entity_poly.pdbx_strand_id
1 'polypeptide(L)'
;MNAHPENPQSGRDPQPDREPQPRPGPEEARAGEERPGSRTALWVTALALPPLALLAAASWFGRWVRPSADDWCFLPAVRDDGITGLVGKFYFDDNGRVANAFLVGAYAKFQVAGHQWYPAVSGVLILAVLWAVAVLALRRGGITVPRGLPLLLAAMVTALFLFVTPNTYKTFYWPAASVSHTLPPVLACA
;
A
#
# COMPACT_ATOMS: atom_id res chain seq x y z
N MET A 1 -20.90 61.02 -76.16
CA MET A 1 -21.32 59.90 -75.27
C MET A 1 -20.09 59.06 -74.99
N ASN A 2 -19.50 58.93 -73.81
CA ASN A 2 -19.80 59.31 -72.41
C ASN A 2 -18.41 59.58 -71.74
N ALA A 3 -18.18 60.74 -71.14
CA ALA A 3 -18.20 61.03 -69.70
C ALA A 3 -17.07 60.38 -68.86
N HIS A 4 -16.15 61.26 -68.40
CA HIS A 4 -15.20 61.22 -67.26
C HIS A 4 -15.78 60.62 -65.94
N PRO A 5 -15.03 60.43 -64.81
CA PRO A 5 -13.71 60.98 -64.47
C PRO A 5 -12.69 60.06 -63.72
N GLU A 6 -11.52 60.66 -63.46
CA GLU A 6 -10.45 60.29 -62.53
C GLU A 6 -10.94 59.87 -61.13
N ASN A 7 -10.14 59.07 -60.41
CA ASN A 7 -10.24 59.00 -58.95
C ASN A 7 -8.84 58.99 -58.29
N PRO A 8 -8.58 59.83 -57.28
CA PRO A 8 -7.28 60.03 -56.67
C PRO A 8 -6.99 59.06 -55.51
N GLN A 9 -5.74 59.12 -55.05
CA GLN A 9 -5.22 58.57 -53.81
C GLN A 9 -6.25 58.59 -52.66
N SER A 10 -6.44 57.45 -52.00
CA SER A 10 -7.16 57.35 -50.73
C SER A 10 -6.33 56.58 -49.70
N GLY A 11 -5.91 57.33 -48.68
CA GLY A 11 -5.70 56.95 -47.28
C GLY A 11 -5.16 55.56 -46.96
N ARG A 12 -3.85 55.47 -46.67
CA ARG A 12 -3.38 54.56 -45.61
C ARG A 12 -3.71 55.21 -44.28
N ASP A 13 -4.59 54.58 -43.50
CA ASP A 13 -4.72 54.86 -42.09
C ASP A 13 -3.42 54.49 -41.36
N PRO A 14 -2.88 55.32 -40.46
CA PRO A 14 -1.87 54.90 -39.52
C PRO A 14 -2.53 53.97 -38.51
N GLN A 15 -2.13 52.69 -38.53
CA GLN A 15 -2.44 51.75 -37.47
C GLN A 15 -1.90 52.34 -36.15
N PRO A 16 -2.75 52.58 -35.13
CA PRO A 16 -2.27 53.12 -33.87
C PRO A 16 -1.31 52.12 -33.25
N ASP A 17 -0.16 52.63 -32.81
CA ASP A 17 0.87 51.92 -32.09
C ASP A 17 0.25 51.01 -31.03
N ARG A 18 0.33 49.70 -31.25
CA ARG A 18 0.07 48.73 -30.18
C ARG A 18 1.16 48.93 -29.15
N GLU A 19 0.83 49.58 -28.05
CA GLU A 19 1.67 49.62 -26.85
C GLU A 19 2.19 48.21 -26.55
N PRO A 20 3.50 48.04 -26.29
CA PRO A 20 4.02 46.76 -25.85
C PRO A 20 3.34 46.40 -24.54
N GLN A 21 2.50 45.37 -24.54
CA GLN A 21 1.98 44.83 -23.28
C GLN A 21 3.17 44.53 -22.36
N PRO A 22 3.13 44.97 -21.09
CA PRO A 22 4.19 44.69 -20.15
C PRO A 22 4.31 43.17 -20.03
N ARG A 23 5.48 42.62 -20.33
CA ARG A 23 5.76 41.21 -20.01
C ARG A 23 5.62 41.07 -18.49
N PRO A 24 4.80 40.13 -18.00
CA PRO A 24 4.69 39.91 -16.56
C PRO A 24 6.08 39.65 -15.99
N GLY A 25 6.42 40.38 -14.94
CA GLY A 25 7.75 40.32 -14.33
C GLY A 25 8.05 38.93 -13.76
N PRO A 26 9.34 38.55 -13.64
CA PRO A 26 9.74 37.25 -13.10
C PRO A 26 9.25 36.96 -11.67
N GLU A 27 8.72 37.96 -10.96
CA GLU A 27 8.10 37.80 -9.63
C GLU A 27 6.64 37.30 -9.69
N GLU A 28 5.85 37.69 -10.70
CA GLU A 28 4.46 37.21 -10.85
C GLU A 28 4.41 35.75 -11.32
N ALA A 29 5.44 35.29 -12.04
CA ALA A 29 5.60 33.88 -12.39
C ALA A 29 5.90 32.97 -11.18
N ARG A 30 6.35 33.53 -10.04
CA ARG A 30 6.68 32.75 -8.83
C ARG A 30 5.52 32.67 -7.83
N ALA A 31 4.53 33.54 -7.93
CA ALA A 31 3.38 33.56 -7.02
C ALA A 31 2.22 32.62 -7.42
N GLY A 32 2.28 31.99 -8.59
CA GLY A 32 1.16 31.24 -9.19
C GLY A 32 1.20 29.71 -9.07
N GLU A 33 2.17 29.09 -8.38
CA GLU A 33 2.38 27.64 -8.49
C GLU A 33 2.37 26.83 -7.18
N GLU A 34 1.78 27.35 -6.09
CA GLU A 34 1.35 26.47 -5.00
C GLU A 34 0.06 25.75 -5.40
N ARG A 35 0.21 24.66 -6.16
CA ARG A 35 -0.91 23.79 -6.56
C ARG A 35 -1.65 23.32 -5.30
N PRO A 36 -2.96 23.64 -5.12
CA PRO A 36 -3.72 23.28 -3.92
C PRO A 36 -3.76 21.76 -3.64
N GLY A 37 -3.46 20.91 -4.63
CA GLY A 37 -3.32 19.46 -4.46
C GLY A 37 -2.11 18.99 -3.63
N SER A 38 -1.08 19.82 -3.43
CA SER A 38 0.12 19.43 -2.68
C SER A 38 -0.15 19.26 -1.18
N ARG A 39 -0.84 20.24 -0.57
CA ARG A 39 -1.16 20.22 0.87
C ARG A 39 -2.12 19.09 1.22
N THR A 40 -3.14 18.84 0.40
CA THR A 40 -4.07 17.72 0.63
C THR A 40 -3.37 16.37 0.55
N ALA A 41 -2.49 16.15 -0.43
CA ALA A 41 -1.72 14.91 -0.52
C ALA A 41 -0.78 14.71 0.69
N LEU A 42 -0.15 15.79 1.17
CA LEU A 42 0.66 15.76 2.39
C LEU A 42 -0.17 15.36 3.61
N TRP A 43 -1.33 15.99 3.83
CA TRP A 43 -2.20 15.67 4.96
C TRP A 43 -2.75 14.25 4.91
N VAL A 44 -3.18 13.79 3.73
CA VAL A 44 -3.65 12.39 3.56
C VAL A 44 -2.53 11.39 3.84
N THR A 45 -1.30 11.69 3.43
CA THR A 45 -0.14 10.85 3.75
C THR A 45 0.16 10.88 5.24
N ALA A 46 0.09 12.05 5.88
CA ALA A 46 0.29 12.21 7.32
C ALA A 46 -0.77 11.44 8.14
N LEU A 47 -2.01 11.37 7.65
CA LEU A 47 -3.07 10.58 8.28
C LEU A 47 -2.80 9.07 8.27
N ALA A 48 -1.90 8.57 7.41
CA ALA A 48 -1.49 7.17 7.46
C ALA A 48 -0.53 6.89 8.62
N LEU A 49 0.09 7.91 9.23
CA LEU A 49 1.09 7.72 10.28
C LEU A 49 0.54 7.02 11.53
N PRO A 50 -0.65 7.36 12.08
CA PRO A 50 -1.17 6.67 13.26
C PRO A 50 -1.37 5.15 13.08
N PRO A 51 -2.09 4.64 12.05
CA PRO A 51 -2.22 3.20 11.87
C PRO A 51 -0.87 2.53 11.54
N LEU A 52 0.02 3.19 10.79
CA LEU A 52 1.36 2.65 10.52
C LEU A 52 2.22 2.57 11.78
N ALA A 53 2.16 3.57 12.66
CA ALA A 53 2.87 3.57 13.93
C ALA A 53 2.33 2.47 14.85
N LEU A 54 1.01 2.26 14.89
CA LEU A 54 0.40 1.16 15.62
C LEU A 54 0.89 -0.20 15.10
N LEU A 55 0.87 -0.39 13.77
CA LEU A 55 1.35 -1.62 13.14
C LEU A 55 2.84 -1.86 13.40
N ALA A 56 3.66 -0.82 13.34
CA ALA A 56 5.09 -0.89 13.63
C ALA A 56 5.34 -1.25 15.10
N ALA A 57 4.64 -0.61 16.04
CA ALA A 57 4.73 -0.91 17.46
C ALA A 57 4.29 -2.36 17.76
N ALA A 58 3.16 -2.81 17.21
CA ALA A 58 2.69 -4.18 17.37
C ALA A 58 3.66 -5.21 16.76
N SER A 59 4.21 -4.91 15.58
CA SER A 59 5.24 -5.75 14.94
C SER A 59 6.50 -5.85 15.80
N TRP A 60 6.91 -4.75 16.42
CA TRP A 60 8.02 -4.72 17.37
C TRP A 60 7.74 -5.58 18.60
N PHE A 61 6.51 -5.56 19.13
CA PHE A 61 6.09 -6.45 20.21
C PHE A 61 6.13 -7.95 19.85
N GLY A 62 6.19 -8.28 18.57
CA GLY A 62 6.47 -9.64 18.10
C GLY A 62 7.78 -10.22 18.65
N ARG A 63 8.78 -9.39 18.97
CA ARG A 63 10.10 -9.85 19.47
C ARG A 63 10.03 -10.63 20.79
N TRP A 64 8.94 -10.52 21.54
CA TRP A 64 8.72 -11.25 22.80
C TRP A 64 7.87 -12.51 22.63
N VAL A 65 7.36 -12.79 21.43
CA VAL A 65 6.60 -14.01 21.14
C VAL A 65 7.49 -15.24 21.29
N ARG A 66 6.90 -16.29 21.86
CA ARG A 66 7.49 -17.62 22.00
C ARG A 66 6.60 -18.66 21.31
N PRO A 67 7.18 -19.78 20.83
CA PRO A 67 6.39 -20.89 20.31
C PRO A 67 5.33 -21.34 21.30
N SER A 68 4.13 -21.60 20.80
CA SER A 68 2.97 -21.97 21.62
C SER A 68 2.14 -23.06 20.95
N ALA A 69 1.50 -23.92 21.76
CA ALA A 69 0.58 -24.96 21.29
C ALA A 69 1.17 -25.76 20.10
N ASP A 70 0.52 -25.70 18.93
CA ASP A 70 0.88 -26.46 17.73
C ASP A 70 2.29 -26.16 17.19
N ASP A 71 2.87 -25.01 17.53
CA ASP A 71 4.23 -24.65 17.08
C ASP A 71 5.26 -25.71 17.52
N TRP A 72 5.08 -26.30 18.70
CA TRP A 72 5.95 -27.35 19.22
C TRP A 72 5.88 -28.66 18.44
N CYS A 73 4.78 -28.90 17.72
CA CYS A 73 4.62 -30.06 16.85
C CYS A 73 5.36 -29.90 15.52
N PHE A 74 5.51 -28.66 15.03
CA PHE A 74 6.14 -28.37 13.75
C PHE A 74 7.66 -28.18 13.87
N LEU A 75 8.14 -27.64 14.99
CA LEU A 75 9.55 -27.34 15.19
C LEU A 75 10.48 -28.58 15.03
N PRO A 76 10.19 -29.74 15.65
CA PRO A 76 10.98 -30.96 15.43
C PRO A 76 10.90 -31.45 13.99
N ALA A 77 9.70 -31.50 13.40
CA ALA A 77 9.51 -31.96 12.02
C ALA A 77 10.31 -31.11 11.01
N VAL A 78 10.34 -29.79 11.18
CA VAL A 78 11.13 -28.91 10.31
C VAL A 78 12.63 -28.99 10.61
N ARG A 79 13.03 -29.24 11.85
CA ARG A 79 14.43 -29.43 12.23
C ARG A 79 14.99 -30.72 11.63
N ASP A 80 14.22 -31.79 11.69
CA ASP A 80 14.68 -33.15 11.35
C ASP A 80 14.49 -33.43 9.85
N ASP A 81 13.37 -33.00 9.25
CA ASP A 81 13.01 -33.32 7.85
C ASP A 81 12.94 -32.08 6.92
N GLY A 82 13.20 -30.89 7.45
CA GLY A 82 13.12 -29.64 6.68
C GLY A 82 11.69 -29.23 6.30
N ILE A 83 11.59 -28.17 5.50
CA ILE A 83 10.29 -27.64 5.04
C ILE A 83 9.59 -28.65 4.13
N THR A 84 10.34 -29.34 3.27
CA THR A 84 9.79 -30.35 2.35
C THR A 84 9.22 -31.55 3.09
N GLY A 85 9.87 -31.98 4.18
CA GLY A 85 9.34 -33.03 5.06
C GLY A 85 8.02 -32.61 5.71
N LEU A 86 7.95 -31.38 6.23
CA LEU A 86 6.70 -30.84 6.78
C LEU A 86 5.59 -30.76 5.72
N VAL A 87 5.91 -30.31 4.51
CA VAL A 87 4.95 -30.28 3.39
C VAL A 87 4.45 -31.69 3.04
N GLY A 88 5.37 -32.67 2.99
CA GLY A 88 5.04 -34.07 2.77
C GLY A 88 4.07 -34.60 3.82
N LYS A 89 4.37 -34.39 5.10
CA LYS A 89 3.50 -34.77 6.22
C LYS A 89 2.11 -34.15 6.10
N PHE A 90 2.04 -32.84 5.82
CA PHE A 90 0.75 -32.17 5.65
C PHE A 90 -0.05 -32.75 4.49
N TYR A 91 0.62 -33.11 3.40
CA TYR A 91 0.00 -33.62 2.19
C TYR A 91 -0.48 -35.07 2.33
N PHE A 92 0.36 -35.95 2.86
CA PHE A 92 0.09 -37.39 2.92
C PHE A 92 -0.62 -37.83 4.20
N ASP A 93 -0.35 -37.18 5.34
CA ASP A 93 -0.75 -37.68 6.65
C ASP A 93 -1.80 -36.80 7.36
N ASP A 94 -1.79 -35.48 7.15
CA ASP A 94 -2.64 -34.56 7.93
C ASP A 94 -3.92 -34.09 7.20
N ASN A 95 -3.82 -33.16 6.25
CA ASN A 95 -5.01 -32.44 5.73
C ASN A 95 -4.89 -31.89 4.29
N GLY A 96 -3.80 -32.13 3.58
CA GLY A 96 -3.59 -31.68 2.20
C GLY A 96 -3.24 -30.20 2.04
N ARG A 97 -3.12 -29.40 3.11
CA ARG A 97 -2.91 -27.94 3.02
C ARG A 97 -1.45 -27.57 2.74
N VAL A 98 -0.98 -27.84 1.51
CA VAL A 98 0.41 -27.62 1.06
C VAL A 98 0.90 -26.19 1.31
N ALA A 99 0.11 -25.18 0.94
CA ALA A 99 0.49 -23.77 1.13
C ALA A 99 0.63 -23.41 2.62
N ASN A 100 -0.27 -23.94 3.46
CA ASN A 100 -0.20 -23.75 4.92
C ASN A 100 1.06 -24.39 5.48
N ALA A 101 1.37 -25.63 5.08
CA ALA A 101 2.56 -26.35 5.50
C ALA A 101 3.84 -25.61 5.11
N PHE A 102 3.90 -25.06 3.90
CA PHE A 102 5.03 -24.26 3.44
C PHE A 102 5.23 -23.01 4.31
N LEU A 103 4.16 -22.26 4.58
CA LEU A 103 4.22 -21.05 5.42
C LEU A 103 4.60 -21.39 6.87
N VAL A 104 4.09 -22.50 7.41
CA VAL A 104 4.49 -23.01 8.73
C VAL A 104 5.98 -23.35 8.76
N GLY A 105 6.45 -24.11 7.76
CA GLY A 105 7.84 -24.46 7.61
C GLY A 105 8.75 -23.23 7.47
N ALA A 106 8.30 -22.20 6.75
CA ALA A 106 9.06 -20.98 6.51
C ALA A 106 9.39 -20.23 7.81
N TYR A 107 8.44 -20.09 8.75
CA TYR A 107 8.75 -19.47 10.04
C TYR A 107 9.46 -20.47 10.97
N ALA A 108 9.03 -21.74 11.01
CA ALA A 108 9.58 -22.74 11.92
C ALA A 108 11.06 -23.07 11.64
N LYS A 109 11.51 -22.91 10.38
CA LYS A 109 12.93 -23.05 10.00
C LYS A 109 13.86 -22.19 10.86
N PHE A 110 13.39 -21.01 11.28
CA PHE A 110 14.17 -20.09 12.12
C PHE A 110 13.91 -20.27 13.61
N GLN A 111 13.26 -21.38 14.00
CA GLN A 111 12.98 -21.72 15.39
C GLN A 111 12.27 -20.55 16.11
N VAL A 112 12.74 -20.19 17.29
CA VAL A 112 12.23 -19.05 18.08
C VAL A 112 12.29 -17.74 17.30
N ALA A 113 13.35 -17.50 16.51
CA ALA A 113 13.49 -16.24 15.77
C ALA A 113 12.40 -16.06 14.72
N GLY A 114 11.95 -17.15 14.08
CA GLY A 114 10.86 -17.11 13.12
C GLY A 114 9.54 -16.64 13.73
N HIS A 115 9.23 -17.11 14.94
CA HIS A 115 8.04 -16.69 15.68
C HIS A 115 8.14 -15.22 16.09
N GLN A 116 9.32 -14.78 16.51
CA GLN A 116 9.55 -13.41 16.95
C GLN A 116 9.44 -12.38 15.80
N TRP A 117 9.80 -12.79 14.58
CA TRP A 117 9.72 -11.93 13.39
C TRP A 117 8.44 -12.12 12.60
N TYR A 118 7.65 -13.15 12.90
CA TYR A 118 6.40 -13.45 12.19
C TYR A 118 5.45 -12.25 12.14
N PRO A 119 5.13 -11.54 13.25
CA PRO A 119 4.20 -10.42 13.19
C PRO A 119 4.67 -9.28 12.28
N ALA A 120 5.99 -9.01 12.26
CA ALA A 120 6.56 -8.00 11.38
C ALA A 120 6.44 -8.42 9.91
N VAL A 121 6.82 -9.66 9.58
CA VAL A 121 6.78 -10.17 8.20
C VAL A 121 5.34 -10.27 7.70
N SER A 122 4.43 -10.85 8.49
CA SER A 122 3.02 -10.98 8.12
C SER A 122 2.32 -9.63 8.06
N GLY A 123 2.61 -8.70 8.98
CA GLY A 123 2.06 -7.35 8.96
C GLY A 123 2.45 -6.57 7.70
N VAL A 124 3.73 -6.63 7.31
CA VAL A 124 4.23 -6.02 6.07
C VAL A 124 3.59 -6.68 4.84
N LEU A 125 3.49 -8.00 4.82
CA LEU A 125 2.86 -8.73 3.73
C LEU A 125 1.39 -8.32 3.55
N ILE A 126 0.61 -8.31 4.63
CA ILE A 126 -0.80 -7.93 4.61
C ILE A 126 -0.95 -6.49 4.13
N LEU A 127 -0.16 -5.56 4.69
CA LEU A 127 -0.18 -4.16 4.27
C LEU A 127 0.14 -4.00 2.78
N ALA A 128 1.15 -4.71 2.28
CA ALA A 128 1.56 -4.65 0.88
C ALA A 128 0.47 -5.18 -0.06
N VAL A 129 -0.14 -6.33 0.26
CA VAL A 129 -1.24 -6.90 -0.53
C VAL A 129 -2.43 -5.95 -0.54
N LEU A 130 -2.88 -5.47 0.61
CA LEU A 130 -4.03 -4.56 0.69
C LEU A 130 -3.75 -3.22 0.01
N TRP A 131 -2.52 -2.73 0.06
CA TRP A 131 -2.11 -1.54 -0.67
C TRP A 131 -2.15 -1.75 -2.19
N ALA A 132 -1.62 -2.88 -2.68
CA ALA A 132 -1.67 -3.22 -4.10
C ALA A 132 -3.11 -3.35 -4.60
N VAL A 133 -3.97 -4.03 -3.82
CA VAL A 133 -5.40 -4.17 -4.11
C VAL A 133 -6.08 -2.80 -4.16
N ALA A 134 -5.84 -1.93 -3.18
CA ALA A 134 -6.41 -0.58 -3.16
C ALA A 134 -5.98 0.24 -4.38
N VAL A 135 -4.70 0.21 -4.75
CA VAL A 135 -4.19 0.88 -5.95
C VAL A 135 -4.86 0.33 -7.21
N LEU A 136 -4.96 -0.99 -7.35
CA LEU A 136 -5.54 -1.62 -8.53
C LEU A 136 -7.04 -1.36 -8.66
N ALA A 137 -7.78 -1.41 -7.54
CA ALA A 137 -9.21 -1.12 -7.50
C ALA A 137 -9.50 0.32 -7.92
N LEU A 138 -8.75 1.30 -7.38
CA LEU A 138 -8.90 2.72 -7.75
C LEU A 138 -8.58 2.96 -9.23
N ARG A 139 -7.52 2.33 -9.75
CA ARG A 139 -7.15 2.40 -11.16
C ARG A 139 -8.22 1.82 -12.07
N ARG A 140 -8.72 0.61 -11.76
CA ARG A 140 -9.78 -0.04 -12.55
C ARG A 140 -11.11 0.70 -12.50
N GLY A 141 -11.40 1.38 -11.39
CA GLY A 141 -12.57 2.23 -11.25
C GLY A 141 -12.45 3.61 -11.92
N GLY A 142 -11.30 3.97 -12.48
CA GLY A 142 -11.06 5.31 -13.03
C GLY A 142 -11.11 6.43 -11.98
N ILE A 143 -10.94 6.09 -10.70
CA ILE A 143 -11.10 7.04 -9.58
C ILE A 143 -9.79 7.78 -9.35
N THR A 144 -9.81 9.10 -9.51
CA THR A 144 -8.67 9.96 -9.19
C THR A 144 -8.72 10.35 -7.72
N VAL A 145 -7.65 10.06 -6.98
CA VAL A 145 -7.56 10.32 -5.53
C VAL A 145 -6.25 11.02 -5.15
N PRO A 146 -6.18 11.71 -3.98
CA PRO A 146 -4.94 12.27 -3.48
C PRO A 146 -3.85 11.21 -3.32
N ARG A 147 -2.60 11.57 -3.63
CA ARG A 147 -1.42 10.74 -3.33
C ARG A 147 -1.39 10.48 -1.82
N GLY A 148 -1.33 9.20 -1.44
CA GLY A 148 -1.39 8.75 -0.04
C GLY A 148 -2.69 8.04 0.36
N LEU A 149 -3.82 8.28 -0.32
CA LEU A 149 -5.10 7.64 0.04
C LEU A 149 -5.03 6.09 -0.01
N PRO A 150 -4.41 5.45 -1.03
CA PRO A 150 -4.31 3.99 -1.03
C PRO A 150 -3.52 3.44 0.17
N LEU A 151 -2.48 4.15 0.60
CA LEU A 151 -1.67 3.76 1.76
C LEU A 151 -2.46 3.94 3.06
N LEU A 152 -3.15 5.07 3.22
CA LEU A 152 -4.04 5.31 4.36
C LEU A 152 -5.10 4.21 4.48
N LEU A 153 -5.78 3.89 3.37
CA LEU A 153 -6.78 2.83 3.32
C LEU A 153 -6.17 1.48 3.71
N ALA A 154 -5.05 1.11 3.10
CA ALA A 154 -4.39 -0.16 3.42
C ALA A 154 -3.93 -0.24 4.88
N ALA A 155 -3.34 0.83 5.42
CA ALA A 155 -2.88 0.87 6.80
C ALA A 155 -4.05 0.78 7.80
N MET A 156 -5.13 1.54 7.55
CA MET A 156 -6.33 1.49 8.39
C MET A 156 -7.00 0.12 8.33
N VAL A 157 -7.21 -0.44 7.14
CA VAL A 157 -7.84 -1.76 6.99
C VAL A 157 -6.95 -2.84 7.63
N THR A 158 -5.63 -2.79 7.45
CA THR A 158 -4.71 -3.73 8.10
C THR A 158 -4.80 -3.64 9.63
N ALA A 159 -4.77 -2.42 10.19
CA ALA A 159 -4.90 -2.22 11.63
C ALA A 159 -6.24 -2.74 12.17
N LEU A 160 -7.34 -2.43 11.49
CA LEU A 160 -8.67 -2.90 11.88
C LEU A 160 -8.78 -4.43 11.79
N PHE A 161 -8.32 -5.00 10.67
CA PHE A 161 -8.34 -6.43 10.42
C PHE A 161 -7.57 -7.23 11.47
N LEU A 162 -6.43 -6.71 11.94
CA LEU A 162 -5.61 -7.39 12.94
C LEU A 162 -6.08 -7.14 14.38
N PHE A 163 -6.53 -5.92 14.70
CA PHE A 163 -6.74 -5.49 16.08
C PHE A 163 -8.20 -5.43 16.52
N VAL A 164 -9.17 -5.43 15.60
CA VAL A 164 -10.61 -5.52 15.93
C VAL A 164 -11.06 -6.99 15.96
N THR A 165 -10.22 -7.87 16.51
CA THR A 165 -10.54 -9.29 16.66
C THR A 165 -10.69 -9.64 18.13
N PRO A 166 -11.57 -10.60 18.49
CA PRO A 166 -11.72 -11.03 19.89
C PRO A 166 -10.43 -11.58 20.50
N ASN A 167 -9.48 -12.01 19.66
CA ASN A 167 -8.20 -12.54 20.09
C ASN A 167 -7.07 -12.13 19.15
N THR A 168 -6.57 -10.91 19.33
CA THR A 168 -5.42 -10.36 18.61
C THR A 168 -4.19 -11.27 18.68
N TYR A 169 -3.99 -11.97 19.79
CA TYR A 169 -2.87 -12.89 19.91
C TYR A 169 -2.94 -14.01 18.88
N LYS A 170 -4.10 -14.67 18.74
CA LYS A 170 -4.30 -15.71 17.71
C LYS A 170 -4.25 -15.17 16.29
N THR A 171 -4.76 -13.96 16.07
CA THR A 171 -4.80 -13.33 14.74
C THR A 171 -3.42 -12.92 14.25
N PHE A 172 -2.60 -12.32 15.12
CA PHE A 172 -1.39 -11.62 14.69
C PHE A 172 -0.08 -12.18 15.27
N TYR A 173 -0.11 -12.60 16.54
CA TYR A 173 1.12 -13.00 17.25
C TYR A 173 1.39 -14.50 17.19
N TRP A 174 0.37 -15.35 17.07
CA TRP A 174 0.52 -16.80 16.99
C TRP A 174 0.57 -17.28 15.52
N PRO A 175 1.74 -17.71 15.01
CA PRO A 175 1.90 -18.01 13.60
C PRO A 175 1.01 -19.15 13.09
N ALA A 176 0.89 -20.26 13.83
CA ALA A 176 0.10 -21.40 13.39
C ALA A 176 -1.38 -21.06 13.13
N ALA A 177 -1.99 -20.27 14.03
CA ALA A 177 -3.36 -19.79 13.84
C ALA A 177 -3.47 -18.76 12.72
N SER A 178 -2.54 -17.80 12.67
CA SER A 178 -2.57 -16.73 11.68
C SER A 178 -2.39 -17.24 10.25
N VAL A 179 -1.48 -18.19 10.01
CA VAL A 179 -1.32 -18.87 8.71
C VAL A 179 -2.59 -19.63 8.32
N SER A 180 -3.29 -20.21 9.30
CA SER A 180 -4.49 -21.01 9.03
C SER A 180 -5.76 -20.20 8.80
N HIS A 181 -5.88 -19.01 9.41
CA HIS A 181 -7.15 -18.29 9.51
C HIS A 181 -7.09 -16.81 9.13
N THR A 182 -5.92 -16.18 9.25
CA THR A 182 -5.76 -14.73 9.02
C THR A 182 -5.14 -14.43 7.66
N LEU A 183 -4.07 -15.13 7.27
CA LEU A 183 -3.43 -14.95 5.97
C LEU A 183 -4.28 -15.40 4.78
N PRO A 184 -5.04 -16.50 4.82
CA PRO A 184 -5.78 -16.99 3.65
C PRO A 184 -6.71 -15.96 2.99
N PRO A 185 -7.59 -15.24 3.72
CA PRO A 185 -8.45 -14.23 3.08
C PRO A 185 -7.65 -13.07 2.47
N VAL A 186 -6.51 -12.70 3.04
CA VAL A 186 -5.65 -11.64 2.48
C VAL A 186 -4.96 -12.12 1.20
N LEU A 187 -4.39 -13.33 1.23
CA LEU A 187 -3.73 -13.93 0.08
C LEU A 187 -4.70 -14.21 -1.07
N ALA A 188 -5.97 -14.49 -0.77
CA ALA A 188 -7.01 -14.64 -1.79
C ALA A 188 -7.32 -13.33 -2.55
N CYS A 189 -6.91 -12.17 -2.02
CA CYS A 189 -7.03 -10.89 -2.71
C CYS A 189 -5.84 -10.57 -3.63
N ALA A 190 -4.74 -11.33 -3.54
CA ALA A 190 -3.49 -11.08 -4.27
C ALA A 190 -3.52 -11.53 -5.73
#